data_AF-A0A957C101-F1
#
_entry.id   AF-A0A957C101-F1
#
_cell.length_a   1.000
_cell.length_b   1.000
_cell.length_c   1.000
_cell.angle_alpha   90.00
_cell.angle_beta   90.00
_cell.angle_gamma   90.00
#
_symmetry.space_group_name_H-M   'P 1'
#
loop_
_entity.id
_entity.type
_entity.pdbx_description
1 polymer ?
#
loop_
_entity_poly.entity_id
_entity_poly.type
_entity_poly.pdbx_seq_one_letter_code
_entity_poly.pdbx_strand_id
1 'polypeptide(L)'
;RGKVTDHATSIGQQEEASEGFIGSPDYISPEQIRQQDITPASDIYNFGIVIYELLTGKQPYAGLPISTLISRHLMDPLPNVRDVRPDLPEALHHVIQKATSKNAADRYQDVLELAAAFRAAMAETKREALDELDLSDVDIYTLEKLGITEEFLSADFQPVNPYKGLRAFQEADAEDFFGRDGLVASLLDRFRQSSNAGHFLAVVGPSGSGKSSVVKAGLLPRLRRGDVSGSENWFMVEMVPGTRPLEELEAALLRVAINPPDSLLGQLKEDERGLVRAAKRILPQGDDSSLLLVIDQFEEVFTLVENEAERAHFLNILAEAANDADCPLRLVVTLRADFYDRPLQYAEIGQLFSEQSVVVLPLSRDELRSAIVEPAERVGMVLEDGLVASIIAEVGDQPGTLPLLQYALTELYERRNKRTLTNAAYADIGGVTGALARRADETYAELDTAHQQAAQQLFLRLVTLGEGVEDTRRR
;
A
#
# COMPACT_ATOMS: atom_id res chain seq x y z
N ARG A 1 16.14 2.92 0.07
CA ARG A 1 15.00 3.51 0.81
C ARG A 1 15.28 5.00 0.99
N GLY A 2 14.72 5.85 0.14
CA GLY A 2 14.66 7.30 0.40
C GLY A 2 13.32 7.62 1.05
N LYS A 3 13.31 8.44 2.11
CA LYS A 3 12.09 9.07 2.64
C LYS A 3 12.15 10.54 2.20
N VAL A 4 11.07 11.03 1.62
CA VAL A 4 10.89 12.48 1.42
C VAL A 4 10.47 13.04 2.78
N THR A 5 11.27 13.93 3.33
CA THR A 5 10.96 14.72 4.52
C THR A 5 10.95 16.18 4.09
N ASP A 6 9.97 16.96 4.57
CA ASP A 6 9.60 18.34 4.15
C ASP A 6 8.54 18.45 3.04
N HIS A 7 7.36 17.88 3.29
CA HIS A 7 6.18 18.10 2.43
C HIS A 7 5.31 19.30 2.85
N ALA A 8 5.73 20.08 3.87
CA ALA A 8 4.92 21.15 4.44
C ALA A 8 5.77 22.30 5.02
N THR A 9 6.30 23.15 4.13
CA THR A 9 6.74 24.50 4.51
C THR A 9 6.41 25.48 3.38
N SER A 10 5.11 25.67 3.08
CA SER A 10 4.69 26.74 2.15
C SER A 10 3.45 27.52 2.58
N ILE A 11 2.88 27.28 3.75
CA ILE A 11 1.80 28.13 4.27
C ILE A 11 2.04 28.42 5.75
N GLY A 12 2.71 29.54 6.02
CA GLY A 12 2.71 30.19 7.33
C GLY A 12 3.96 29.97 8.17
N GLN A 13 5.03 30.72 7.86
CA GLN A 13 5.92 31.34 8.86
C GLN A 13 6.78 32.38 8.14
N GLN A 14 6.43 33.66 8.31
CA GLN A 14 7.30 34.79 8.00
C GLN A 14 8.24 34.98 9.18
N GLU A 15 9.47 34.45 9.08
CA GLU A 15 10.61 35.00 9.81
C GLU A 15 11.80 35.14 8.86
N GLU A 16 12.55 36.20 9.11
CA GLU A 16 13.42 36.93 8.20
C GLU A 16 14.59 36.11 7.63
N ALA A 17 14.57 35.85 6.33
CA ALA A 17 15.75 35.48 5.55
C ALA A 17 15.76 36.24 4.22
N SER A 18 16.91 36.86 3.94
CA SER A 18 17.24 37.74 2.81
C SER A 18 16.68 37.29 1.45
N GLU A 19 16.01 38.20 0.76
CA GLU A 19 15.73 38.20 -0.69
C GLU A 19 15.45 36.83 -1.34
N GLY A 20 14.27 36.28 -1.04
CA GLY A 20 13.31 35.90 -2.08
C GLY A 20 13.50 34.57 -2.81
N PHE A 21 13.68 33.45 -2.11
CA PHE A 21 13.31 32.11 -2.62
C PHE A 21 13.00 31.15 -1.45
N ILE A 22 11.85 30.47 -1.48
CA ILE A 22 11.51 29.39 -0.55
C ILE A 22 11.92 28.07 -1.23
N GLY A 23 13.06 27.49 -0.82
CA GLY A 23 13.58 26.20 -1.33
C GLY A 23 15.07 26.22 -1.67
N SER A 24 15.67 25.03 -1.87
CA SER A 24 17.05 24.92 -2.38
C SER A 24 17.08 25.29 -3.87
N PRO A 25 17.86 26.31 -4.28
CA PRO A 25 17.84 26.83 -5.64
C PRO A 25 18.28 25.80 -6.68
N ASP A 26 19.02 24.75 -6.28
CA ASP A 26 19.55 23.71 -7.19
C ASP A 26 18.47 22.81 -7.81
N TYR A 27 17.26 22.80 -7.23
CA TYR A 27 16.15 21.94 -7.67
C TYR A 27 14.97 22.72 -8.21
N ILE A 28 15.07 24.05 -8.32
CA ILE A 28 13.92 24.91 -8.55
C ILE A 28 13.37 24.80 -9.98
N SER A 29 12.04 24.68 -10.12
CA SER A 29 11.38 24.61 -11.42
C SER A 29 11.27 25.98 -12.13
N PRO A 30 11.18 26.01 -13.48
CA PRO A 30 11.04 27.24 -14.27
C PRO A 30 9.84 28.09 -13.86
N GLU A 31 8.72 27.47 -13.53
CA GLU A 31 7.49 28.13 -13.08
C GLU A 31 7.64 28.74 -11.69
N GLN A 32 8.36 28.09 -10.76
CA GLN A 32 8.71 28.67 -9.46
C GLN A 32 9.61 29.90 -9.62
N ILE A 33 10.57 29.88 -10.56
CA ILE A 33 11.40 31.05 -10.90
C ILE A 33 10.54 32.18 -11.51
N ARG A 34 9.59 31.84 -12.38
CA ARG A 34 8.69 32.81 -13.06
C ARG A 34 7.52 33.28 -12.17
N GLN A 35 7.40 32.77 -10.95
CA GLN A 35 6.28 33.03 -10.03
C GLN A 35 4.91 32.69 -10.64
N GLN A 36 4.85 31.57 -11.35
CA GLN A 36 3.62 30.99 -11.90
C GLN A 36 3.02 29.97 -10.91
N ASP A 37 1.79 29.52 -11.19
CA ASP A 37 1.12 28.50 -10.38
C ASP A 37 1.95 27.21 -10.34
N ILE A 38 2.21 26.73 -9.12
CA ILE A 38 2.92 25.47 -8.87
C ILE A 38 1.91 24.34 -9.06
N THR A 39 2.27 23.36 -9.88
CA THR A 39 1.41 22.21 -10.22
C THR A 39 2.17 20.91 -9.94
N PRO A 40 1.52 19.73 -9.99
CA PRO A 40 2.25 18.45 -9.91
C PRO A 40 3.39 18.31 -10.93
N ALA A 41 3.31 19.00 -12.06
CA ALA A 41 4.39 19.04 -13.06
C ALA A 41 5.66 19.72 -12.53
N SER A 42 5.56 20.62 -11.54
CA SER A 42 6.70 21.25 -10.85
C SER A 42 7.46 20.23 -10.00
N ASP A 43 6.74 19.36 -9.30
CA ASP A 43 7.36 18.28 -8.51
C ASP A 43 8.05 17.26 -9.43
N ILE A 44 7.47 16.98 -10.61
CA ILE A 44 8.08 16.12 -11.65
C ILE A 44 9.42 16.69 -12.14
N TYR A 45 9.50 18.02 -12.30
CA TYR A 45 10.76 18.67 -12.67
C TYR A 45 11.82 18.53 -11.57
N ASN A 46 11.44 18.83 -10.32
CA ASN A 46 12.34 18.73 -9.17
C ASN A 46 12.84 17.29 -9.00
N PHE A 47 11.95 16.31 -9.18
CA PHE A 47 12.29 14.90 -9.12
C PHE A 47 13.20 14.46 -10.26
N GLY A 48 13.04 15.02 -11.47
CA GLY A 48 13.96 14.81 -12.59
C GLY A 48 15.40 15.27 -12.28
N ILE A 49 15.56 16.37 -11.54
CA ILE A 49 16.88 16.84 -11.07
C ILE A 49 17.46 15.87 -10.03
N VAL A 50 16.65 15.41 -9.08
CA VAL A 50 17.08 14.42 -8.08
C VAL A 50 17.51 13.11 -8.75
N ILE A 51 16.78 12.65 -9.77
CA ILE A 51 17.17 11.45 -10.55
C ILE A 51 18.54 11.67 -11.21
N TYR A 52 18.76 12.82 -11.84
CA TYR A 52 20.06 13.15 -12.44
C TYR A 52 21.19 13.08 -11.40
N GLU A 53 20.99 13.68 -10.23
CA GLU A 53 21.99 13.70 -9.15
C GLU A 53 22.24 12.30 -8.59
N LEU A 54 21.21 11.49 -8.38
CA LEU A 54 21.36 10.11 -7.91
C LEU A 54 22.17 9.25 -8.88
N LEU A 55 22.01 9.46 -10.18
CA LEU A 55 22.70 8.69 -11.22
C LEU A 55 24.16 9.12 -11.40
N THR A 56 24.43 10.41 -11.29
CA THR A 56 25.75 10.99 -11.57
C THR A 56 26.58 11.27 -10.32
N GLY A 57 25.96 11.27 -9.15
CA GLY A 57 26.54 11.71 -7.87
C GLY A 57 26.82 13.22 -7.82
N LYS A 58 26.28 14.01 -8.75
CA LYS A 58 26.54 15.45 -8.90
C LYS A 58 25.28 16.20 -9.31
N GLN A 59 25.06 17.39 -8.75
CA GLN A 59 24.00 18.26 -9.22
C GLN A 59 24.29 18.77 -10.65
N PRO A 60 23.26 19.01 -11.49
CA PRO A 60 23.44 19.43 -12.89
C PRO A 60 24.27 20.71 -13.07
N TYR A 61 24.13 21.67 -12.16
CA TYR A 61 24.71 23.02 -12.26
C TYR A 61 25.55 23.41 -11.04
N ALA A 62 26.17 22.41 -10.38
CA ALA A 62 26.93 22.61 -9.16
C ALA A 62 28.00 23.71 -9.27
N GLY A 63 28.09 24.57 -8.26
CA GLY A 63 29.15 25.59 -8.14
C GLY A 63 28.99 26.83 -9.02
N LEU A 64 27.84 27.00 -9.68
CA LEU A 64 27.52 28.23 -10.43
C LEU A 64 26.97 29.35 -9.51
N PRO A 65 27.21 30.63 -9.83
CA PRO A 65 26.51 31.73 -9.17
C PRO A 65 24.99 31.61 -9.34
N ILE A 66 24.22 31.99 -8.32
CA ILE A 66 22.74 31.85 -8.28
C ILE A 66 22.08 32.44 -9.54
N SER A 67 22.52 33.61 -9.99
CA SER A 67 21.97 34.24 -11.21
C SER A 67 22.17 33.41 -12.48
N THR A 68 23.29 32.69 -12.57
CA THR A 68 23.59 31.79 -13.70
C THR A 68 22.81 30.49 -13.58
N LEU A 69 22.69 29.95 -12.37
CA LEU A 69 21.91 28.75 -12.07
C LEU A 69 20.43 28.95 -12.44
N ILE A 70 19.84 30.10 -12.05
CA ILE A 70 18.46 30.48 -12.41
C ILE A 70 18.31 30.55 -13.93
N SER A 71 19.25 31.20 -14.63
CA SER A 71 19.22 31.28 -16.09
C SER A 71 19.27 29.91 -16.75
N ARG A 72 20.07 28.98 -16.21
CA ARG A 72 20.18 27.60 -16.70
C ARG A 72 18.88 26.84 -16.53
N HIS A 73 18.25 26.91 -15.35
CA HIS A 73 16.94 26.26 -15.15
C HIS A 73 15.85 26.85 -16.04
N LEU A 74 15.90 28.13 -16.42
CA LEU A 74 14.90 28.74 -17.31
C LEU A 74 15.06 28.38 -18.79
N MET A 75 16.30 28.27 -19.27
CA MET A 75 16.60 28.30 -20.71
C MET A 75 17.31 27.05 -21.22
N ASP A 76 18.18 26.45 -20.41
CA ASP A 76 19.09 25.41 -20.91
C ASP A 76 18.55 24.03 -20.56
N PRO A 77 18.60 23.06 -21.49
CA PRO A 77 18.33 21.66 -21.13
C PRO A 77 19.31 21.20 -20.05
N LEU A 78 18.91 20.17 -19.30
CA LEU A 78 19.84 19.55 -18.37
C LEU A 78 21.04 18.98 -19.14
N PRO A 79 22.26 18.97 -18.56
CA PRO A 79 23.41 18.29 -19.15
C PRO A 79 23.09 16.82 -19.44
N ASN A 80 23.79 16.23 -20.40
CA ASN A 80 23.56 14.84 -20.71
C ASN A 80 24.13 13.96 -19.58
N VAL A 81 23.28 13.12 -18.98
CA VAL A 81 23.67 12.17 -17.92
C VAL A 81 24.82 11.26 -18.37
N ARG A 82 24.89 10.96 -19.68
CA ARG A 82 25.91 10.11 -20.29
C ARG A 82 27.29 10.77 -20.39
N ASP A 83 27.38 12.10 -20.26
CA ASP A 83 28.67 12.81 -20.19
C ASP A 83 29.44 12.44 -18.91
N VAL A 84 28.72 12.06 -17.85
CA VAL A 84 29.29 11.62 -16.57
C VAL A 84 29.24 10.10 -16.41
N ARG A 85 28.19 9.46 -16.94
CA ARG A 85 27.96 8.01 -16.87
C ARG A 85 27.68 7.42 -18.27
N PRO A 86 28.71 7.19 -19.09
CA PRO A 86 28.55 6.69 -20.45
C PRO A 86 27.88 5.31 -20.55
N ASP A 87 27.90 4.55 -19.45
CA ASP A 87 27.33 3.21 -19.27
C ASP A 87 25.80 3.18 -19.15
N LEU A 88 25.15 4.34 -18.99
CA LEU A 88 23.69 4.42 -18.92
C LEU A 88 23.05 4.42 -20.33
N PRO A 89 21.85 3.85 -20.51
CA PRO A 89 21.13 3.83 -21.79
C PRO A 89 20.75 5.24 -22.26
N GLU A 90 20.67 5.45 -23.58
CA GLU A 90 20.26 6.73 -24.17
C GLU A 90 18.80 7.07 -23.85
N ALA A 91 17.93 6.06 -23.79
CA ALA A 91 16.54 6.20 -23.39
C ALA A 91 16.39 6.91 -22.02
N LEU A 92 17.31 6.68 -21.09
CA LEU A 92 17.27 7.30 -19.76
C LEU A 92 17.58 8.79 -19.80
N HIS A 93 18.45 9.23 -20.71
CA HIS A 93 18.66 10.65 -20.96
C HIS A 93 17.36 11.31 -21.41
N HIS A 94 16.62 10.71 -22.35
CA HIS A 94 15.35 11.24 -22.83
C HIS A 94 14.29 11.32 -21.74
N VAL A 95 14.23 10.33 -20.83
CA VAL A 95 13.32 10.36 -19.69
C VAL A 95 13.59 11.57 -18.79
N ILE A 96 14.87 11.82 -18.46
CA ILE A 96 15.28 12.97 -17.62
C ILE A 96 15.00 14.29 -18.35
N GLN A 97 15.25 14.38 -19.66
CA GLN A 97 14.94 15.58 -20.45
C GLN A 97 13.44 15.88 -20.50
N LYS A 98 12.60 14.86 -20.69
CA LYS A 98 11.13 15.03 -20.67
C LYS A 98 10.65 15.48 -19.29
N ALA A 99 11.13 14.85 -18.22
CA ALA A 99 10.80 15.25 -16.84
C ALA A 99 11.22 16.69 -16.53
N THR A 100 12.34 17.13 -17.09
CA THR A 100 12.93 18.46 -16.85
C THR A 100 12.68 19.46 -17.99
N SER A 101 11.64 19.24 -18.79
CA SER A 101 11.25 20.18 -19.84
C SER A 101 10.91 21.56 -19.28
N LYS A 102 11.27 22.62 -20.01
CA LYS A 102 11.05 24.00 -19.56
C LYS A 102 9.59 24.44 -19.64
N ASN A 103 8.82 23.74 -20.46
CA ASN A 103 7.39 23.87 -20.55
C ASN A 103 6.74 22.71 -19.79
N ALA A 104 5.90 23.04 -18.80
CA ALA A 104 5.26 22.04 -17.93
C ALA A 104 4.36 21.07 -18.71
N ALA A 105 3.73 21.52 -19.80
CA ALA A 105 2.84 20.70 -20.62
C ALA A 105 3.57 19.59 -21.40
N ASP A 106 4.90 19.73 -21.60
CA ASP A 106 5.71 18.74 -22.31
C ASP A 106 6.29 17.67 -21.34
N ARG A 107 6.03 17.80 -20.04
CA ARG A 107 6.45 16.84 -19.01
C ARG A 107 5.47 15.67 -18.91
N TYR A 108 5.78 14.72 -18.04
CA TYR A 108 4.87 13.64 -17.69
C TYR A 108 3.63 14.21 -16.97
N GLN A 109 2.47 13.59 -17.22
CA GLN A 109 1.20 14.03 -16.64
C GLN A 109 1.16 13.75 -15.13
N ASP A 110 1.80 12.66 -14.70
CA ASP A 110 1.95 12.28 -13.30
C ASP A 110 3.26 11.53 -13.02
N VAL A 111 3.52 11.28 -11.74
CA VAL A 111 4.74 10.58 -11.27
C VAL A 111 4.73 9.09 -11.65
N LEU A 112 3.56 8.47 -11.84
CA LEU A 112 3.46 7.07 -12.23
C LEU A 112 3.90 6.87 -13.69
N GLU A 113 3.53 7.79 -14.58
CA GLU A 113 3.97 7.83 -15.98
C GLU A 113 5.50 8.01 -16.06
N LEU A 114 6.05 8.92 -15.27
CA LEU A 114 7.51 9.09 -15.14
C LEU A 114 8.19 7.80 -14.65
N ALA A 115 7.64 7.16 -13.61
CA ALA A 115 8.18 5.92 -13.07
C ALA A 115 8.09 4.74 -14.06
N ALA A 116 7.04 4.70 -14.89
CA ALA A 116 6.90 3.71 -15.96
C ALA A 116 7.93 3.94 -17.07
N ALA A 117 8.08 5.19 -17.52
CA ALA A 117 9.05 5.56 -18.55
C ALA A 117 10.50 5.31 -18.09
N PHE A 118 10.82 5.63 -16.83
CA PHE A 118 12.13 5.34 -16.23
C PHE A 118 12.41 3.83 -16.20
N ARG A 119 11.45 3.00 -15.78
CA ARG A 119 11.58 1.54 -15.77
C ARG A 119 11.77 0.97 -17.18
N ALA A 120 11.05 1.48 -18.17
CA ALA A 120 11.17 1.07 -19.57
C ALA A 120 12.56 1.42 -20.15
N ALA A 121 13.05 2.64 -19.89
CA ALA A 121 14.38 3.07 -20.33
C ALA A 121 15.50 2.21 -19.74
N MET A 122 15.39 1.83 -18.47
CA MET A 122 16.34 0.91 -17.84
C MET A 122 16.29 -0.50 -18.43
N ALA A 123 15.11 -0.96 -18.86
CA ALA A 123 14.93 -2.26 -19.52
C ALA A 123 15.48 -2.28 -20.96
N GLU A 124 15.55 -1.14 -21.66
CA GLU A 124 16.11 -1.05 -23.01
C GLU A 124 17.62 -1.32 -23.04
N THR A 125 18.36 -0.87 -22.02
CA THR A 125 19.78 -1.27 -21.78
C THR A 125 19.97 -2.78 -21.79
N LYS A 126 18.97 -3.51 -21.29
CA LYS A 126 19.00 -4.96 -21.15
C LYS A 126 18.73 -5.66 -22.48
N ARG A 127 18.02 -4.99 -23.41
CA ARG A 127 17.67 -5.52 -24.73
C ARG A 127 18.74 -5.19 -25.78
N GLU A 128 19.30 -3.99 -25.77
CA GLU A 128 20.44 -3.61 -26.63
C GLU A 128 21.67 -4.49 -26.34
N ALA A 129 21.92 -4.83 -25.07
CA ALA A 129 22.97 -5.77 -24.69
C ALA A 129 22.70 -7.24 -25.13
N LEU A 130 21.45 -7.58 -25.46
CA LEU A 130 21.05 -8.92 -25.92
C LEU A 130 20.99 -9.00 -27.46
N ASP A 131 20.67 -7.91 -28.17
CA ASP A 131 20.55 -7.89 -29.64
C ASP A 131 21.91 -7.81 -30.38
N GLU A 132 23.00 -7.35 -29.74
CA GLU A 132 24.36 -7.41 -30.33
C GLU A 132 24.95 -8.83 -30.36
N LEU A 133 24.34 -9.79 -29.67
CA LEU A 133 24.69 -11.20 -29.72
C LEU A 133 23.63 -11.93 -30.56
N ASP A 134 23.94 -12.21 -31.84
CA ASP A 134 23.10 -13.09 -32.67
C ASP A 134 23.14 -14.52 -32.12
N LEU A 135 22.18 -14.82 -31.24
CA LEU A 135 22.07 -16.08 -30.48
C LEU A 135 21.20 -17.12 -31.20
N SER A 136 20.83 -16.88 -32.45
CA SER A 136 19.94 -17.77 -33.19
C SER A 136 20.56 -19.13 -33.55
N ASP A 137 21.89 -19.26 -33.52
CA ASP A 137 22.63 -20.48 -33.90
C ASP A 137 23.73 -20.92 -32.89
N VAL A 138 23.67 -20.50 -31.62
CA VAL A 138 24.76 -20.78 -30.65
C VAL A 138 24.40 -21.92 -29.68
N ASP A 139 24.94 -23.11 -29.94
CA ASP A 139 24.83 -24.26 -29.04
C ASP A 139 25.53 -24.00 -27.69
N ILE A 140 24.98 -24.57 -26.60
CA ILE A 140 25.42 -24.45 -25.19
C ILE A 140 26.95 -24.62 -25.01
N TYR A 141 27.57 -25.47 -25.83
CA TYR A 141 29.01 -25.75 -25.82
C TYR A 141 29.90 -24.57 -26.25
N THR A 142 29.35 -23.62 -27.01
CA THR A 142 30.06 -22.45 -27.53
C THR A 142 30.03 -21.29 -26.52
N LEU A 143 28.96 -21.19 -25.73
CA LEU A 143 28.81 -20.21 -24.64
C LEU A 143 29.80 -20.47 -23.50
N GLU A 144 30.05 -21.74 -23.16
CA GLU A 144 31.08 -22.12 -22.17
C GLU A 144 32.50 -21.76 -22.64
N LYS A 145 32.79 -21.85 -23.95
CA LYS A 145 34.11 -21.53 -24.52
C LYS A 145 34.41 -20.03 -24.59
N LEU A 146 33.38 -19.18 -24.61
CA LEU A 146 33.50 -17.72 -24.60
C LEU A 146 33.54 -17.12 -23.19
N GLY A 147 33.46 -17.95 -22.15
CA GLY A 147 33.50 -17.50 -20.75
C GLY A 147 32.21 -16.89 -20.24
N ILE A 148 31.09 -17.07 -20.96
CA ILE A 148 29.75 -16.68 -20.50
C ILE A 148 29.23 -17.84 -19.64
N THR A 149 29.44 -17.76 -18.34
CA THR A 149 28.94 -18.73 -17.36
C THR A 149 27.46 -18.50 -17.07
N GLU A 150 26.76 -19.51 -16.51
CA GLU A 150 25.38 -19.36 -16.00
C GLU A 150 25.19 -18.14 -15.08
N GLU A 151 26.27 -17.64 -14.45
CA GLU A 151 26.27 -16.41 -13.67
C GLU A 151 25.83 -15.19 -14.49
N PHE A 152 26.23 -15.07 -15.76
CA PHE A 152 25.89 -13.94 -16.63
C PHE A 152 24.40 -13.87 -16.99
N LEU A 153 23.74 -15.03 -17.15
CA LEU A 153 22.28 -15.10 -17.34
C LEU A 153 21.48 -14.91 -16.04
N SER A 154 22.13 -15.04 -14.89
CA SER A 154 21.52 -14.94 -13.56
C SER A 154 21.72 -13.58 -12.87
N ALA A 155 22.65 -12.74 -13.35
CA ALA A 155 23.04 -11.49 -12.68
C ALA A 155 21.94 -10.41 -12.64
N ASP A 156 21.00 -10.41 -13.59
CA ASP A 156 19.98 -9.35 -13.74
C ASP A 156 18.55 -9.76 -13.35
N PHE A 157 18.38 -10.91 -12.69
CA PHE A 157 17.08 -11.30 -12.16
C PHE A 157 16.97 -10.90 -10.69
N GLN A 158 16.53 -9.64 -10.47
CA GLN A 158 16.11 -9.13 -9.16
C GLN A 158 14.59 -8.97 -9.11
N PRO A 159 13.82 -10.07 -9.07
CA PRO A 159 12.39 -10.00 -8.84
C PRO A 159 12.13 -9.36 -7.46
N VAL A 160 11.05 -8.60 -7.37
CA VAL A 160 10.56 -8.10 -6.09
C VAL A 160 9.84 -9.23 -5.37
N ASN A 161 10.11 -9.41 -4.08
CA ASN A 161 9.45 -10.43 -3.27
C ASN A 161 7.92 -10.20 -3.30
N PRO A 162 7.13 -11.16 -3.82
CA PRO A 162 5.69 -10.98 -3.96
C PRO A 162 4.95 -11.22 -2.64
N TYR A 163 5.61 -11.83 -1.65
CA TYR A 163 5.03 -12.15 -0.34
C TYR A 163 5.26 -11.01 0.66
N LYS A 164 4.23 -10.70 1.47
CA LYS A 164 4.19 -9.47 2.29
C LYS A 164 4.68 -9.65 3.73
N GLY A 165 5.06 -10.87 4.09
CA GLY A 165 5.46 -11.21 5.45
C GLY A 165 4.32 -10.97 6.44
N LEU A 166 4.63 -10.32 7.56
CA LEU A 166 3.64 -9.96 8.58
C LEU A 166 2.83 -8.70 8.25
N ARG A 167 3.06 -8.07 7.10
CA ARG A 167 2.29 -6.90 6.68
C ARG A 167 0.98 -7.36 6.02
N ALA A 168 -0.11 -6.66 6.30
CA ALA A 168 -1.34 -6.85 5.55
C ALA A 168 -1.17 -6.35 4.12
N PHE A 169 -1.71 -7.08 3.14
CA PHE A 169 -1.84 -6.61 1.76
C PHE A 169 -2.63 -5.29 1.72
N GLN A 170 -2.10 -4.33 0.96
CA GLN A 170 -2.72 -3.03 0.69
C GLN A 170 -3.26 -2.98 -0.74
N GLU A 171 -3.94 -1.88 -1.08
CA GLU A 171 -4.44 -1.66 -2.44
C GLU A 171 -3.35 -1.78 -3.52
N ALA A 172 -2.16 -1.26 -3.23
CA ALA A 172 -1.00 -1.34 -4.14
C ALA A 172 -0.47 -2.77 -4.35
N ASP A 173 -0.88 -3.72 -3.50
CA ASP A 173 -0.48 -5.12 -3.57
C ASP A 173 -1.51 -6.00 -4.31
N ALA A 174 -2.53 -5.40 -4.95
CA ALA A 174 -3.64 -6.13 -5.58
C ALA A 174 -3.17 -7.20 -6.58
N GLU A 175 -2.11 -6.91 -7.32
CA GLU A 175 -1.57 -7.84 -8.30
C GLU A 175 -0.79 -9.03 -7.68
N ASP A 176 -0.49 -8.99 -6.38
CA ASP A 176 0.10 -10.10 -5.59
C ASP A 176 -0.97 -10.88 -4.79
N PHE A 177 -2.22 -10.44 -4.82
CA PHE A 177 -3.26 -10.94 -3.94
C PHE A 177 -4.13 -12.01 -4.64
N PHE A 178 -3.81 -13.27 -4.39
CA PHE A 178 -4.45 -14.43 -5.01
C PHE A 178 -5.17 -15.34 -4.00
N GLY A 179 -6.02 -16.24 -4.51
CA GLY A 179 -6.72 -17.25 -3.71
C GLY A 179 -7.97 -16.72 -2.99
N ARG A 180 -8.40 -15.50 -3.28
CA ARG A 180 -9.62 -14.91 -2.68
C ARG A 180 -10.63 -14.42 -3.71
N ASP A 181 -10.47 -14.78 -4.98
CA ASP A 181 -11.33 -14.30 -6.07
C ASP A 181 -12.81 -14.60 -5.85
N GLY A 182 -13.15 -15.79 -5.36
CA GLY A 182 -14.54 -16.17 -5.04
C GLY A 182 -15.14 -15.33 -3.90
N LEU A 183 -14.36 -15.06 -2.85
CA LEU A 183 -14.78 -14.20 -1.76
C LEU A 183 -14.94 -12.74 -2.23
N VAL A 184 -13.99 -12.22 -3.01
CA VAL A 184 -14.06 -10.88 -3.59
C VAL A 184 -15.28 -10.74 -4.49
N ALA A 185 -15.57 -11.72 -5.34
CA ALA A 185 -16.78 -11.75 -6.15
C ALA A 185 -18.05 -11.70 -5.30
N SER A 186 -18.09 -12.47 -4.20
CA SER A 186 -19.22 -12.48 -3.27
C SER A 186 -19.41 -11.11 -2.58
N LEU A 187 -18.33 -10.41 -2.24
CA LEU A 187 -18.39 -9.05 -1.69
C LEU A 187 -18.92 -8.05 -2.73
N LEU A 188 -18.46 -8.13 -3.98
CA LEU A 188 -18.94 -7.28 -5.08
C LEU A 188 -20.43 -7.52 -5.36
N ASP A 189 -20.90 -8.76 -5.30
CA ASP A 189 -22.32 -9.08 -5.51
C ASP A 189 -23.23 -8.46 -4.46
N ARG A 190 -22.75 -8.29 -3.21
CA ARG A 190 -23.48 -7.56 -2.16
C ARG A 190 -23.69 -6.09 -2.52
N PHE A 191 -22.71 -5.45 -3.14
CA PHE A 191 -22.87 -4.08 -3.65
C PHE A 191 -23.84 -4.01 -4.84
N ARG A 192 -23.85 -5.03 -5.71
CA ARG A 192 -24.74 -5.06 -6.90
C ARG A 192 -26.21 -5.29 -6.57
N GLN A 193 -26.50 -6.13 -5.58
CA GLN A 193 -27.87 -6.49 -5.20
C GLN A 193 -28.59 -5.40 -4.40
N SER A 194 -27.87 -4.34 -4.04
CA SER A 194 -28.29 -3.39 -3.04
C SER A 194 -28.77 -2.09 -3.65
N SER A 195 -30.01 -2.08 -4.12
CA SER A 195 -30.64 -0.89 -4.67
C SER A 195 -31.38 -0.03 -3.64
N ASN A 196 -31.34 -0.35 -2.33
CA ASN A 196 -31.81 0.52 -1.23
C ASN A 196 -31.31 0.13 0.20
N ALA A 197 -30.68 -1.04 0.41
CA ALA A 197 -30.29 -1.54 1.74
C ALA A 197 -28.79 -1.93 1.87
N GLY A 198 -27.94 -1.66 0.87
CA GLY A 198 -26.52 -2.06 0.90
C GLY A 198 -25.57 -0.89 0.82
N HIS A 199 -25.85 0.08 1.65
CA HIS A 199 -24.85 1.05 2.10
C HIS A 199 -24.04 0.51 3.28
N PHE A 200 -24.19 -0.77 3.64
CA PHE A 200 -23.40 -1.41 4.69
C PHE A 200 -23.01 -2.84 4.29
N LEU A 201 -21.75 -3.19 4.58
CA LEU A 201 -21.20 -4.52 4.41
C LEU A 201 -20.25 -4.83 5.57
N ALA A 202 -20.55 -5.86 6.35
CA ALA A 202 -19.66 -6.36 7.38
C ALA A 202 -18.85 -7.57 6.88
N VAL A 203 -17.53 -7.50 7.02
CA VAL A 203 -16.59 -8.59 6.71
C VAL A 203 -16.14 -9.19 8.03
N VAL A 204 -16.67 -10.37 8.37
CA VAL A 204 -16.52 -10.98 9.70
C VAL A 204 -15.66 -12.23 9.61
N GLY A 205 -14.72 -12.41 10.54
CA GLY A 205 -13.88 -13.62 10.54
C GLY A 205 -12.79 -13.63 11.61
N PRO A 206 -12.14 -14.77 11.85
CA PRO A 206 -11.09 -14.90 12.88
C PRO A 206 -9.94 -13.91 12.71
N SER A 207 -9.16 -13.70 13.77
CA SER A 207 -7.91 -12.94 13.66
C SER A 207 -6.97 -13.59 12.63
N GLY A 208 -6.25 -12.79 11.86
CA GLY A 208 -5.33 -13.28 10.82
C GLY A 208 -5.98 -13.99 9.62
N SER A 209 -7.31 -14.03 9.48
CA SER A 209 -8.00 -14.64 8.33
C SER A 209 -7.89 -13.86 7.00
N GLY A 210 -7.31 -12.66 7.04
CA GLY A 210 -7.14 -11.80 5.87
C GLY A 210 -8.29 -10.82 5.61
N LYS A 211 -9.13 -10.50 6.59
CA LYS A 211 -10.25 -9.52 6.46
C LYS A 211 -9.81 -8.19 5.85
N SER A 212 -8.81 -7.55 6.46
CA SER A 212 -8.28 -6.27 5.99
C SER A 212 -7.66 -6.41 4.60
N SER A 213 -6.96 -7.51 4.32
CA SER A 213 -6.36 -7.78 3.01
C SER A 213 -7.38 -8.02 1.90
N VAL A 214 -8.46 -8.76 2.16
CA VAL A 214 -9.51 -8.98 1.15
C VAL A 214 -10.26 -7.69 0.83
N VAL A 215 -10.45 -6.81 1.82
CA VAL A 215 -11.02 -5.49 1.57
C VAL A 215 -10.05 -4.64 0.76
N LYS A 216 -8.81 -4.47 1.24
CA LYS A 216 -7.87 -3.50 0.67
C LYS A 216 -7.27 -3.92 -0.67
N ALA A 217 -6.80 -5.17 -0.79
CA ALA A 217 -6.14 -5.67 -2.00
C ALA A 217 -7.09 -6.42 -2.93
N GLY A 218 -8.26 -6.86 -2.43
CA GLY A 218 -9.27 -7.56 -3.22
C GLY A 218 -10.39 -6.63 -3.68
N LEU A 219 -11.17 -6.09 -2.74
CA LEU A 219 -12.40 -5.35 -3.01
C LEU A 219 -12.14 -3.94 -3.59
N LEU A 220 -11.32 -3.12 -2.93
CA LEU A 220 -11.10 -1.72 -3.34
C LEU A 220 -10.57 -1.59 -4.79
N PRO A 221 -9.56 -2.36 -5.24
CA PRO A 221 -9.05 -2.27 -6.61
C PRO A 221 -10.08 -2.68 -7.67
N ARG A 222 -11.05 -3.54 -7.31
CA ARG A 222 -12.16 -3.95 -8.19
C ARG A 222 -13.22 -2.85 -8.29
N LEU A 223 -13.54 -2.22 -7.16
CA LEU A 223 -14.43 -1.06 -7.14
C LEU A 223 -13.85 0.12 -7.93
N ARG A 224 -12.55 0.43 -7.82
CA ARG A 224 -11.91 1.48 -8.62
C ARG A 224 -11.97 1.23 -10.13
N ARG A 225 -12.00 -0.04 -10.55
CA ARG A 225 -12.13 -0.43 -11.96
C ARG A 225 -13.57 -0.36 -12.49
N GLY A 226 -14.55 -0.04 -11.65
CA GLY A 226 -15.96 0.01 -12.05
C GLY A 226 -16.63 -1.37 -12.13
N ASP A 227 -16.16 -2.37 -11.37
CA ASP A 227 -16.81 -3.70 -11.35
C ASP A 227 -18.22 -3.67 -10.73
N VAL A 228 -18.55 -2.57 -10.04
CA VAL A 228 -19.90 -2.17 -9.63
C VAL A 228 -20.23 -0.89 -10.39
N SER A 229 -21.44 -0.79 -10.94
CA SER A 229 -21.82 0.37 -11.76
C SER A 229 -21.61 1.69 -11.01
N GLY A 230 -20.80 2.59 -11.57
CA GLY A 230 -20.48 3.90 -11.01
C GLY A 230 -19.43 3.89 -9.89
N SER A 231 -18.86 2.73 -9.53
CA SER A 231 -17.88 2.64 -8.44
C SER A 231 -16.52 3.25 -8.78
N GLU A 232 -16.24 3.46 -10.06
CA GLU A 232 -15.06 4.19 -10.55
C GLU A 232 -15.04 5.67 -10.09
N ASN A 233 -16.20 6.24 -9.77
CA ASN A 233 -16.37 7.62 -9.30
C ASN A 233 -16.48 7.72 -7.77
N TRP A 234 -16.30 6.63 -7.04
CA TRP A 234 -16.40 6.64 -5.58
C TRP A 234 -15.13 7.19 -4.95
N PHE A 235 -15.30 8.14 -4.04
CA PHE A 235 -14.27 8.54 -3.10
C PHE A 235 -14.13 7.43 -2.06
N MET A 236 -12.91 6.98 -1.78
CA MET A 236 -12.67 5.87 -0.86
C MET A 236 -11.76 6.34 0.26
N VAL A 237 -12.18 6.15 1.51
CA VAL A 237 -11.41 6.50 2.70
C VAL A 237 -11.39 5.35 3.68
N GLU A 238 -10.28 5.23 4.40
CA GLU A 238 -10.06 4.20 5.41
C GLU A 238 -9.83 4.85 6.77
N MET A 239 -10.42 4.24 7.80
CA MET A 239 -10.17 4.58 9.20
C MET A 239 -10.03 3.33 10.07
N VAL A 240 -9.43 3.51 11.24
CA VAL A 240 -9.44 2.57 12.35
C VAL A 240 -9.97 3.32 13.58
N PRO A 241 -10.98 2.82 14.32
CA PRO A 241 -11.68 3.59 15.34
C PRO A 241 -10.80 4.19 16.46
N GLY A 242 -9.81 3.46 16.97
CA GLY A 242 -8.97 3.93 18.08
C GLY A 242 -9.76 4.25 19.35
N THR A 243 -9.18 5.11 20.20
CA THR A 243 -9.81 5.54 21.48
C THR A 243 -10.80 6.70 21.31
N ARG A 244 -10.74 7.42 20.18
CA ARG A 244 -11.57 8.61 19.88
C ARG A 244 -12.15 8.49 18.46
N PRO A 245 -13.17 7.64 18.26
CA PRO A 245 -13.63 7.22 16.94
C PRO A 245 -14.19 8.35 16.08
N LEU A 246 -14.77 9.39 16.69
CA LEU A 246 -15.26 10.56 15.97
C LEU A 246 -14.12 11.44 15.41
N GLU A 247 -12.99 11.53 16.12
CA GLU A 247 -11.81 12.26 15.64
C GLU A 247 -11.12 11.50 14.50
N GLU A 248 -11.01 10.17 14.60
CA GLU A 248 -10.48 9.33 13.52
C GLU A 248 -11.38 9.36 12.28
N LEU A 249 -12.71 9.39 12.46
CA LEU A 249 -13.67 9.56 11.38
C LEU A 249 -13.52 10.93 10.71
N GLU A 250 -13.44 12.02 11.47
CA GLU A 250 -13.17 13.36 10.92
C GLU A 250 -11.88 13.38 10.10
N ALA A 251 -10.78 12.85 10.65
CA ALA A 251 -9.49 12.82 9.97
C ALA A 251 -9.54 12.02 8.66
N ALA A 252 -10.30 10.93 8.61
CA ALA A 252 -10.50 10.15 7.39
C ALA A 252 -11.33 10.92 6.34
N LEU A 253 -12.44 11.54 6.73
CA LEU A 253 -13.32 12.29 5.84
C LEU A 253 -12.62 13.53 5.25
N LEU A 254 -11.75 14.21 6.03
CA LEU A 254 -11.00 15.38 5.56
C LEU A 254 -10.03 15.06 4.41
N ARG A 255 -9.61 13.80 4.23
CA ARG A 255 -8.71 13.39 3.13
C ARG A 255 -9.34 13.49 1.74
N VAL A 256 -10.68 13.48 1.67
CA VAL A 256 -11.45 13.55 0.42
C VAL A 256 -12.36 14.77 0.38
N ALA A 257 -12.32 15.62 1.41
CA ALA A 257 -13.18 16.78 1.50
C ALA A 257 -12.75 17.86 0.51
N ILE A 258 -13.61 18.09 -0.50
CA ILE A 258 -13.42 19.19 -1.45
C ILE A 258 -13.79 20.52 -0.80
N ASN A 259 -14.85 20.51 0.02
CA ASN A 259 -15.33 21.68 0.78
C ASN A 259 -15.45 21.30 2.27
N PRO A 260 -14.36 21.38 3.06
CA PRO A 260 -14.42 21.06 4.47
C PRO A 260 -15.28 22.09 5.23
N PRO A 261 -16.22 21.65 6.10
CA PRO A 261 -16.96 22.57 6.96
C PRO A 261 -16.08 23.15 8.08
N ASP A 262 -16.46 24.29 8.64
CA ASP A 262 -15.72 24.98 9.72
C ASP A 262 -15.42 24.07 10.94
N SER A 263 -16.34 23.15 11.25
CA SER A 263 -16.12 22.09 12.24
C SER A 263 -16.86 20.82 11.82
N LEU A 264 -16.13 19.89 11.20
CA LEU A 264 -16.68 18.59 10.83
C LEU A 264 -16.98 17.77 12.09
N LEU A 265 -16.08 17.76 13.07
CA LEU A 265 -16.31 17.09 14.36
C LEU A 265 -17.53 17.62 15.10
N GLY A 266 -17.75 18.95 15.10
CA GLY A 266 -18.94 19.55 15.70
C GLY A 266 -20.21 19.05 15.03
N GLN A 267 -20.21 18.95 13.70
CA GLN A 267 -21.32 18.42 12.93
C GLN A 267 -21.57 16.92 13.19
N LEU A 268 -20.50 16.12 13.30
CA LEU A 268 -20.59 14.69 13.64
C LEU A 268 -21.14 14.46 15.05
N LYS A 269 -20.94 15.40 15.98
CA LYS A 269 -21.41 15.32 17.38
C LYS A 269 -22.83 15.87 17.59
N GLU A 270 -23.38 16.60 16.63
CA GLU A 270 -24.64 17.33 16.80
C GLU A 270 -25.84 16.40 16.98
N ASP A 271 -25.99 15.42 16.09
CA ASP A 271 -27.07 14.43 16.10
C ASP A 271 -26.70 13.20 15.24
N GLU A 272 -27.60 12.22 15.20
CA GLU A 272 -27.44 10.95 14.47
C GLU A 272 -27.31 11.15 12.94
N ARG A 273 -27.83 12.25 12.40
CA ARG A 273 -27.70 12.61 10.97
C ARG A 273 -26.43 13.40 10.65
N GLY A 274 -25.56 13.64 11.65
CA GLY A 274 -24.32 14.40 11.48
C GLY A 274 -23.43 13.85 10.36
N LEU A 275 -23.31 12.52 10.27
CA LEU A 275 -22.52 11.83 9.23
C LEU A 275 -23.17 11.94 7.85
N VAL A 276 -24.50 11.81 7.75
CA VAL A 276 -25.23 12.00 6.48
C VAL A 276 -24.99 13.41 5.94
N ARG A 277 -25.12 14.43 6.80
CA ARG A 277 -24.85 15.82 6.44
C ARG A 277 -23.39 16.03 6.04
N ALA A 278 -22.45 15.32 6.69
CA ALA A 278 -21.03 15.42 6.40
C ALA A 278 -20.72 14.87 5.01
N ALA A 279 -21.18 13.65 4.72
CA ALA A 279 -21.00 13.00 3.43
C ALA A 279 -21.53 13.85 2.26
N LYS A 280 -22.73 14.43 2.40
CA LYS A 280 -23.33 15.31 1.38
C LYS A 280 -22.58 16.63 1.15
N ARG A 281 -21.80 17.10 2.13
CA ARG A 281 -21.03 18.35 2.05
C ARG A 281 -19.62 18.15 1.48
N ILE A 282 -18.96 17.08 1.88
CA ILE A 282 -17.56 16.82 1.50
C ILE A 282 -17.43 16.32 0.05
N LEU A 283 -18.47 15.67 -0.47
CA LEU A 283 -18.55 15.21 -1.84
C LEU A 283 -18.92 16.35 -2.80
N PRO A 284 -18.42 16.32 -4.06
CA PRO A 284 -18.80 17.29 -5.07
C PRO A 284 -20.31 17.22 -5.38
N GLN A 285 -20.91 18.36 -5.72
CA GLN A 285 -22.32 18.38 -6.10
C GLN A 285 -22.51 17.80 -7.51
N GLY A 286 -23.07 16.60 -7.57
CA GLY A 286 -23.42 15.87 -8.79
C GLY A 286 -24.00 14.50 -8.47
N ASP A 287 -24.89 13.99 -9.31
CA ASP A 287 -25.71 12.79 -9.04
C ASP A 287 -24.90 11.48 -8.95
N ASP A 288 -23.64 11.48 -9.44
CA ASP A 288 -22.84 10.25 -9.58
C ASP A 288 -21.72 10.08 -8.53
N SER A 289 -21.56 11.05 -7.60
CA SER A 289 -20.49 10.97 -6.60
C SER A 289 -20.94 10.23 -5.34
N SER A 290 -20.10 9.32 -4.84
CA SER A 290 -20.36 8.54 -3.63
C SER A 290 -19.11 8.39 -2.79
N LEU A 291 -19.29 8.14 -1.50
CA LEU A 291 -18.22 7.88 -0.55
C LEU A 291 -18.29 6.43 -0.09
N LEU A 292 -17.17 5.71 -0.17
CA LEU A 292 -16.95 4.44 0.50
C LEU A 292 -16.05 4.67 1.71
N LEU A 293 -16.59 4.48 2.90
CA LEU A 293 -15.84 4.49 4.16
C LEU A 293 -15.57 3.05 4.59
N VAL A 294 -14.28 2.70 4.65
CA VAL A 294 -13.80 1.43 5.21
C VAL A 294 -13.40 1.66 6.67
N ILE A 295 -14.06 0.96 7.59
CA ILE A 295 -13.73 0.94 9.01
C ILE A 295 -13.08 -0.42 9.33
N ASP A 296 -11.74 -0.42 9.33
CA ASP A 296 -10.94 -1.61 9.63
C ASP A 296 -10.82 -1.78 11.16
N GLN A 297 -10.71 -3.02 11.64
CA GLN A 297 -10.69 -3.37 13.07
C GLN A 297 -11.84 -2.75 13.89
N PHE A 298 -13.09 -2.99 13.47
CA PHE A 298 -14.29 -2.44 14.12
C PHE A 298 -14.43 -2.87 15.59
N GLU A 299 -13.80 -3.97 16.01
CA GLU A 299 -13.70 -4.38 17.41
C GLU A 299 -13.06 -3.31 18.32
N GLU A 300 -12.28 -2.37 17.79
CA GLU A 300 -11.71 -1.26 18.57
C GLU A 300 -12.80 -0.36 19.19
N VAL A 301 -13.96 -0.25 18.56
CA VAL A 301 -15.12 0.47 19.11
C VAL A 301 -15.56 -0.11 20.46
N PHE A 302 -15.44 -1.43 20.64
CA PHE A 302 -15.89 -2.12 21.85
C PHE A 302 -14.77 -2.36 22.87
N THR A 303 -13.51 -2.26 22.44
CA THR A 303 -12.33 -2.57 23.27
C THR A 303 -11.56 -1.35 23.73
N LEU A 304 -11.56 -0.25 22.96
CA LEU A 304 -10.76 0.95 23.25
C LEU A 304 -11.59 2.17 23.64
N VAL A 305 -12.85 2.26 23.19
CA VAL A 305 -13.73 3.38 23.55
C VAL A 305 -14.31 3.14 24.93
N GLU A 306 -13.87 3.89 25.94
CA GLU A 306 -14.32 3.67 27.33
C GLU A 306 -15.71 4.24 27.61
N ASN A 307 -16.07 5.35 26.94
CA ASN A 307 -17.33 6.04 27.17
C ASN A 307 -18.48 5.44 26.36
N GLU A 308 -19.45 4.83 27.03
CA GLU A 308 -20.62 4.20 26.42
C GLU A 308 -21.47 5.18 25.59
N ALA A 309 -21.61 6.44 26.02
CA ALA A 309 -22.38 7.43 25.27
C ALA A 309 -21.69 7.82 23.96
N GLU A 310 -20.35 7.93 23.97
CA GLU A 310 -19.56 8.19 22.76
C GLU A 310 -19.61 7.01 21.80
N ARG A 311 -19.50 5.78 22.34
CA ARG A 311 -19.63 4.54 21.58
C ARG A 311 -21.01 4.44 20.91
N ALA A 312 -22.08 4.59 21.68
CA ALA A 312 -23.45 4.53 21.18
C ALA A 312 -23.70 5.60 20.11
N HIS A 313 -23.24 6.84 20.33
CA HIS A 313 -23.36 7.92 19.35
C HIS A 313 -22.65 7.58 18.04
N PHE A 314 -21.41 7.08 18.11
CA PHE A 314 -20.66 6.64 16.92
C PHE A 314 -21.38 5.52 16.15
N LEU A 315 -21.96 4.55 16.85
CA LEU A 315 -22.73 3.46 16.22
C LEU A 315 -24.02 3.98 15.56
N ASN A 316 -24.75 4.88 16.23
CA ASN A 316 -25.99 5.44 15.71
C ASN A 316 -25.77 6.28 14.44
N ILE A 317 -24.74 7.14 14.39
CA ILE A 317 -24.45 7.92 13.17
C ILE A 317 -24.10 7.03 11.96
N LEU A 318 -23.46 5.88 12.21
CA LEU A 318 -23.15 4.91 11.15
C LEU A 318 -24.41 4.17 10.68
N ALA A 319 -25.26 3.76 11.62
CA ALA A 319 -26.51 3.09 11.32
C ALA A 319 -27.48 4.00 10.56
N GLU A 320 -27.67 5.24 11.00
CA GLU A 320 -28.50 6.24 10.30
C GLU A 320 -27.95 6.49 8.89
N ALA A 321 -26.64 6.63 8.73
CA ALA A 321 -26.05 6.85 7.41
C ALA A 321 -26.16 5.65 6.46
N ALA A 322 -26.15 4.43 6.99
CA ALA A 322 -26.36 3.20 6.21
C ALA A 322 -27.83 2.95 5.86
N ASN A 323 -28.78 3.40 6.69
CA ASN A 323 -30.21 3.23 6.47
C ASN A 323 -30.85 4.36 5.63
N ASP A 324 -30.19 5.51 5.51
CA ASP A 324 -30.66 6.63 4.68
C ASP A 324 -30.41 6.34 3.19
N ALA A 325 -31.48 6.10 2.44
CA ALA A 325 -31.44 5.79 1.01
C ALA A 325 -30.91 6.94 0.14
N ASP A 326 -31.03 8.19 0.62
CA ASP A 326 -30.52 9.38 -0.06
C ASP A 326 -29.09 9.73 0.38
N CYS A 327 -28.48 8.91 1.25
CA CYS A 327 -27.11 9.10 1.70
C CYS A 327 -26.13 8.54 0.65
N PRO A 328 -25.18 9.34 0.13
CA PRO A 328 -24.19 8.87 -0.83
C PRO A 328 -23.06 8.06 -0.17
N LEU A 329 -23.22 7.66 1.10
CA LEU A 329 -22.21 6.94 1.88
C LEU A 329 -22.47 5.43 1.83
N ARG A 330 -21.41 4.67 1.59
CA ARG A 330 -21.34 3.21 1.74
C ARG A 330 -20.30 2.87 2.79
N LEU A 331 -20.61 1.89 3.63
CA LEU A 331 -19.80 1.45 4.75
C LEU A 331 -19.32 0.02 4.49
N VAL A 332 -18.02 -0.19 4.67
CA VAL A 332 -17.44 -1.53 4.79
C VAL A 332 -16.77 -1.61 6.14
N VAL A 333 -17.18 -2.55 6.98
CA VAL A 333 -16.55 -2.75 8.29
C VAL A 333 -15.89 -4.12 8.33
N THR A 334 -14.70 -4.22 8.91
CA THR A 334 -14.12 -5.52 9.24
C THR A 334 -14.26 -5.77 10.73
N LEU A 335 -14.75 -6.95 11.12
CA LEU A 335 -14.95 -7.30 12.52
C LEU A 335 -14.37 -8.68 12.80
N ARG A 336 -13.67 -8.84 13.93
CA ARG A 336 -13.30 -10.19 14.38
C ARG A 336 -14.52 -11.00 14.82
N ALA A 337 -14.56 -12.28 14.47
CA ALA A 337 -15.71 -13.15 14.73
C ALA A 337 -16.05 -13.29 16.24
N ASP A 338 -15.07 -13.19 17.13
CA ASP A 338 -15.23 -13.22 18.59
C ASP A 338 -15.84 -11.93 19.18
N PHE A 339 -15.97 -10.87 18.38
CA PHE A 339 -16.66 -9.63 18.74
C PHE A 339 -18.00 -9.47 18.02
N TYR A 340 -18.47 -10.48 17.29
CA TYR A 340 -19.71 -10.41 16.53
C TYR A 340 -20.96 -10.19 17.40
N ASP A 341 -20.91 -10.59 18.67
CA ASP A 341 -21.99 -10.36 19.64
C ASP A 341 -22.12 -8.90 20.06
N ARG A 342 -21.07 -8.08 19.94
CA ARG A 342 -21.04 -6.72 20.47
C ARG A 342 -21.94 -5.74 19.70
N PRO A 343 -21.88 -5.64 18.36
CA PRO A 343 -22.80 -4.77 17.62
C PRO A 343 -24.27 -5.17 17.80
N LEU A 344 -24.57 -6.45 18.05
CA LEU A 344 -25.94 -6.96 18.21
C LEU A 344 -26.64 -6.44 19.48
N GLN A 345 -25.88 -5.85 20.41
CA GLN A 345 -26.43 -5.21 21.61
C GLN A 345 -27.07 -3.84 21.31
N TYR A 346 -26.84 -3.31 20.11
CA TYR A 346 -27.34 -2.03 19.63
C TYR A 346 -28.33 -2.29 18.48
N ALA A 347 -29.59 -1.89 18.62
CA ALA A 347 -30.67 -2.35 17.75
C ALA A 347 -30.44 -2.06 16.25
N GLU A 348 -30.08 -0.83 15.91
CA GLU A 348 -29.99 -0.37 14.51
C GLU A 348 -28.77 -0.93 13.78
N ILE A 349 -27.57 -0.76 14.35
CA ILE A 349 -26.35 -1.32 13.79
C ILE A 349 -26.36 -2.87 13.86
N GLY A 350 -26.97 -3.45 14.89
CA GLY A 350 -27.09 -4.89 15.05
C GLY A 350 -27.92 -5.54 13.93
N GLN A 351 -28.99 -4.88 13.49
CA GLN A 351 -29.76 -5.33 12.33
C GLN A 351 -28.91 -5.34 11.05
N LEU A 352 -28.11 -4.29 10.82
CA LEU A 352 -27.20 -4.20 9.68
C LEU A 352 -26.16 -5.34 9.68
N PHE A 353 -25.56 -5.65 10.84
CA PHE A 353 -24.68 -6.81 10.97
C PHE A 353 -25.41 -8.12 10.69
N SER A 354 -26.65 -8.28 11.17
CA SER A 354 -27.39 -9.52 10.96
C SER A 354 -27.74 -9.79 9.50
N GLU A 355 -28.03 -8.76 8.72
CA GLU A 355 -28.51 -8.90 7.33
C GLU A 355 -27.38 -8.80 6.29
N GLN A 356 -26.34 -8.01 6.57
CA GLN A 356 -25.32 -7.59 5.59
C GLN A 356 -23.90 -8.07 5.95
N SER A 357 -23.78 -9.19 6.66
CA SER A 357 -22.49 -9.81 6.96
C SER A 357 -22.06 -10.85 5.92
N VAL A 358 -20.77 -10.82 5.59
CA VAL A 358 -20.06 -11.87 4.84
C VAL A 358 -18.98 -12.45 5.73
N VAL A 359 -19.00 -13.77 5.90
CA VAL A 359 -18.05 -14.49 6.76
C VAL A 359 -16.82 -14.90 5.95
N VAL A 360 -15.64 -14.53 6.43
CA VAL A 360 -14.35 -14.94 5.91
C VAL A 360 -13.97 -16.28 6.50
N LEU A 361 -14.10 -17.32 5.68
CA LEU A 361 -13.67 -18.67 6.01
C LEU A 361 -12.15 -18.82 5.79
N PRO A 362 -11.51 -19.82 6.45
CA PRO A 362 -10.16 -20.25 6.06
C PRO A 362 -10.08 -20.52 4.56
N LEU A 363 -8.91 -20.27 3.96
CA LEU A 363 -8.68 -20.61 2.55
C LEU A 363 -8.80 -22.12 2.36
N SER A 364 -9.53 -22.53 1.33
CA SER A 364 -9.52 -23.92 0.86
C SER A 364 -8.12 -24.30 0.34
N ARG A 365 -7.88 -25.59 0.10
CA ARG A 365 -6.59 -26.07 -0.41
C ARG A 365 -6.24 -25.47 -1.78
N ASP A 366 -7.23 -25.31 -2.65
CA ASP A 366 -7.03 -24.73 -3.98
C ASP A 366 -6.74 -23.23 -3.88
N GLU A 367 -7.48 -22.53 -3.03
CA GLU A 367 -7.24 -21.11 -2.76
C GLU A 367 -5.87 -20.86 -2.10
N LEU A 368 -5.44 -21.72 -1.15
CA LEU A 368 -4.09 -21.68 -0.58
C LEU A 368 -3.02 -21.90 -1.64
N ARG A 369 -3.22 -22.89 -2.52
CA ARG A 369 -2.32 -23.16 -3.63
C ARG A 369 -2.18 -21.92 -4.51
N SER A 370 -3.29 -21.30 -4.91
CA SER A 370 -3.30 -20.05 -5.68
C SER A 370 -2.54 -18.94 -4.96
N ALA A 371 -2.80 -18.73 -3.67
CA ALA A 371 -2.12 -17.71 -2.84
C ALA A 371 -0.61 -17.94 -2.67
N ILE A 372 -0.12 -19.16 -2.87
CA ILE A 372 1.30 -19.52 -2.80
C ILE A 372 1.96 -19.41 -4.18
N VAL A 373 1.35 -20.03 -5.19
CA VAL A 373 1.98 -20.27 -6.50
C VAL A 373 1.90 -19.06 -7.41
N GLU A 374 0.71 -18.46 -7.56
CA GLU A 374 0.46 -17.41 -8.54
C GLU A 374 1.31 -16.13 -8.31
N PRO A 375 1.49 -15.61 -7.07
CA PRO A 375 2.39 -14.48 -6.85
C PRO A 375 3.85 -14.80 -7.25
N ALA A 376 4.30 -16.03 -7.01
CA ALA A 376 5.64 -16.49 -7.37
C ALA A 376 5.81 -16.57 -8.89
N GLU A 377 4.87 -17.22 -9.59
CA GLU A 377 4.91 -17.35 -11.06
C GLU A 377 4.89 -15.99 -11.75
N ARG A 378 4.08 -15.05 -11.23
CA ARG A 378 3.99 -13.67 -11.74
C ARG A 378 5.33 -12.94 -11.76
N VAL A 379 6.14 -13.12 -10.72
CA VAL A 379 7.50 -12.54 -10.65
C VAL A 379 8.57 -13.47 -11.23
N GLY A 380 8.16 -14.60 -11.84
CA GLY A 380 9.01 -15.55 -12.53
C GLY A 380 9.75 -16.54 -11.63
N MET A 381 9.30 -16.75 -10.39
CA MET A 381 9.75 -17.84 -9.53
C MET A 381 9.14 -19.17 -9.96
N VAL A 382 9.86 -20.24 -9.64
CA VAL A 382 9.40 -21.62 -9.73
C VAL A 382 9.45 -22.25 -8.35
N LEU A 383 8.45 -23.04 -8.00
CA LEU A 383 8.43 -23.82 -6.76
C LEU A 383 8.85 -25.25 -7.07
N GLU A 384 9.74 -25.81 -6.25
CA GLU A 384 10.15 -27.20 -6.38
C GLU A 384 8.97 -28.16 -6.15
N ASP A 385 8.97 -29.30 -6.85
CA ASP A 385 7.95 -30.32 -6.71
C ASP A 385 7.79 -30.77 -5.25
N GLY A 386 6.53 -30.91 -4.81
CA GLY A 386 6.20 -31.30 -3.43
C GLY A 386 6.25 -30.19 -2.38
N LEU A 387 6.86 -29.03 -2.68
CA LEU A 387 6.96 -27.91 -1.74
C LEU A 387 5.58 -27.36 -1.36
N VAL A 388 4.75 -27.05 -2.37
CA VAL A 388 3.40 -26.50 -2.15
C VAL A 388 2.53 -27.45 -1.32
N ALA A 389 2.61 -28.75 -1.61
CA ALA A 389 1.86 -29.76 -0.86
C ALA A 389 2.31 -29.81 0.61
N SER A 390 3.61 -29.68 0.87
CA SER A 390 4.18 -29.63 2.22
C SER A 390 3.72 -28.39 2.98
N ILE A 391 3.74 -27.22 2.34
CA ILE A 391 3.25 -25.96 2.92
C ILE A 391 1.76 -26.06 3.28
N ILE A 392 0.93 -26.52 2.34
CA ILE A 392 -0.53 -26.65 2.57
C ILE A 392 -0.83 -27.64 3.70
N ALA A 393 -0.10 -28.75 3.77
CA ALA A 393 -0.26 -29.74 4.83
C ALA A 393 0.09 -29.17 6.22
N GLU A 394 1.08 -28.29 6.31
CA GLU A 394 1.50 -27.66 7.57
C GLU A 394 0.56 -26.54 8.03
N VAL A 395 0.06 -25.72 7.10
CA VAL A 395 -0.93 -24.67 7.40
C VAL A 395 -2.21 -25.29 7.98
N GLY A 396 -2.65 -26.42 7.42
CA GLY A 396 -3.85 -27.13 7.87
C GLY A 396 -5.10 -26.25 7.92
N ASP A 397 -6.05 -26.62 8.77
CA ASP A 397 -7.28 -25.84 9.01
C ASP A 397 -7.14 -24.88 10.21
N GLN A 398 -5.92 -24.57 10.65
CA GLN A 398 -5.69 -23.75 11.84
C GLN A 398 -6.00 -22.26 11.54
N PRO A 399 -6.86 -21.61 12.34
CA PRO A 399 -7.16 -20.19 12.17
C PRO A 399 -5.94 -19.31 12.49
N GLY A 400 -5.80 -18.19 11.79
CA GLY A 400 -4.73 -17.21 12.04
C GLY A 400 -3.35 -17.57 11.49
N THR A 401 -3.24 -18.61 10.67
CA THR A 401 -1.98 -19.07 10.07
C THR A 401 -1.51 -18.26 8.86
N LEU A 402 -2.39 -17.47 8.23
CA LEU A 402 -2.04 -16.75 6.99
C LEU A 402 -0.89 -15.74 7.16
N PRO A 403 -0.80 -14.95 8.25
CA PRO A 403 0.37 -14.11 8.50
C PRO A 403 1.66 -14.93 8.65
N LEU A 404 1.60 -16.10 9.29
CA LEU A 404 2.75 -16.99 9.44
C LEU A 404 3.15 -17.60 8.10
N LEU A 405 2.18 -18.00 7.28
CA LEU A 405 2.40 -18.48 5.92
C LEU A 405 3.09 -17.40 5.07
N GLN A 406 2.58 -16.17 5.07
CA GLN A 406 3.20 -15.06 4.34
C GLN A 406 4.60 -14.76 4.84
N TYR A 407 4.85 -14.84 6.15
CA TYR A 407 6.18 -14.71 6.72
C TYR A 407 7.14 -15.80 6.24
N ALA A 408 6.74 -17.06 6.30
CA ALA A 408 7.55 -18.18 5.84
C ALA A 408 7.83 -18.12 4.33
N LEU A 409 6.87 -17.70 3.51
CA LEU A 409 7.07 -17.49 2.07
C LEU A 409 8.03 -16.34 1.78
N THR A 410 7.97 -15.25 2.56
CA THR A 410 8.95 -14.15 2.46
C THR A 410 10.35 -14.65 2.78
N GLU A 411 10.55 -15.38 3.88
CA GLU A 411 11.87 -15.95 4.25
C GLU A 411 12.35 -16.98 3.22
N LEU A 412 11.45 -17.84 2.73
CA LEU A 412 11.76 -18.83 1.69
C LEU A 412 12.23 -18.14 0.41
N TYR A 413 11.63 -17.01 0.05
CA TYR A 413 12.03 -16.21 -1.08
C TYR A 413 13.42 -15.59 -0.89
N GLU A 414 13.74 -15.08 0.30
CA GLU A 414 15.09 -14.54 0.56
C GLU A 414 16.17 -15.63 0.51
N ARG A 415 15.82 -16.88 0.86
CA ARG A 415 16.72 -18.04 0.82
C ARG A 415 16.64 -18.86 -0.48
N ARG A 416 15.94 -18.35 -1.50
CA ARG A 416 15.76 -19.04 -2.79
C ARG A 416 17.10 -19.36 -3.46
N ASN A 417 17.12 -20.42 -4.26
CA ASN A 417 18.26 -20.69 -5.15
C ASN A 417 17.94 -20.17 -6.56
N LYS A 418 18.55 -19.05 -6.94
CA LYS A 418 18.29 -18.33 -8.21
C LYS A 418 16.79 -18.03 -8.39
N ARG A 419 16.09 -18.84 -9.20
CA ARG A 419 14.65 -18.69 -9.51
C ARG A 419 13.77 -19.69 -8.77
N THR A 420 14.36 -20.58 -7.97
CA THR A 420 13.66 -21.73 -7.41
C THR A 420 13.50 -21.59 -5.90
N LEU A 421 12.26 -21.67 -5.43
CA LEU A 421 11.91 -21.88 -4.02
C LEU A 421 12.01 -23.37 -3.74
N THR A 422 12.94 -23.77 -2.87
CA THR A 422 13.34 -25.18 -2.70
C THR A 422 12.79 -25.81 -1.42
N ASN A 423 12.61 -27.13 -1.44
CA ASN A 423 12.27 -27.93 -0.27
C ASN A 423 13.34 -27.82 0.82
N ALA A 424 14.61 -27.75 0.43
CA ALA A 424 15.74 -27.59 1.35
C ALA A 424 15.67 -26.25 2.10
N ALA A 425 15.49 -25.14 1.38
CA ALA A 425 15.35 -23.82 2.01
C ALA A 425 14.13 -23.75 2.92
N TYR A 426 13.03 -24.42 2.55
CA TYR A 426 11.83 -24.51 3.38
C TYR A 426 12.06 -25.26 4.70
N ALA A 427 12.81 -26.36 4.67
CA ALA A 427 13.23 -27.08 5.88
C ALA A 427 14.19 -26.23 6.75
N ASP A 428 15.09 -25.48 6.11
CA ASP A 428 16.07 -24.62 6.76
C ASP A 428 15.44 -23.39 7.45
N ILE A 429 14.32 -22.87 6.96
CA ILE A 429 13.53 -21.86 7.70
C ILE A 429 12.66 -22.51 8.78
N GLY A 430 12.36 -23.80 8.66
CA GLY A 430 11.60 -24.55 9.66
C GLY A 430 10.11 -24.59 9.44
N GLY A 431 9.70 -24.50 8.18
CA GLY A 431 8.29 -24.49 7.83
C GLY A 431 7.58 -23.20 8.21
N VAL A 432 6.26 -23.22 8.10
CA VAL A 432 5.37 -22.09 8.39
C VAL A 432 5.44 -21.67 9.86
N THR A 433 5.42 -22.63 10.77
CA THR A 433 5.38 -22.32 12.21
C THR A 433 6.78 -21.98 12.75
N GLY A 434 7.81 -22.67 12.26
CA GLY A 434 9.17 -22.53 12.76
C GLY A 434 9.91 -21.28 12.27
N ALA A 435 9.54 -20.73 11.10
CA ALA A 435 10.22 -19.59 10.50
C ALA A 435 10.28 -18.38 11.44
N LEU A 436 9.14 -17.99 12.02
CA LEU A 436 9.08 -16.81 12.89
C LEU A 436 9.82 -17.04 14.22
N ALA A 437 9.64 -18.22 14.82
CA ALA A 437 10.30 -18.57 16.08
C ALA A 437 11.82 -18.57 15.92
N ARG A 438 12.36 -19.21 14.89
CA ARG A 438 13.81 -19.21 14.62
C ARG A 438 14.35 -17.81 14.42
N ARG A 439 13.67 -16.97 13.64
CA ARG A 439 14.12 -15.60 13.42
C ARG A 439 14.11 -14.78 14.71
N ALA A 440 13.09 -14.95 15.54
CA ALA A 440 13.01 -14.31 16.83
C ALA A 440 14.16 -14.76 17.76
N ASP A 441 14.45 -16.06 17.80
CA ASP A 441 15.56 -16.62 18.58
C ASP A 441 16.93 -16.14 18.09
N GLU A 442 17.16 -16.13 16.77
CA GLU A 442 18.38 -15.58 16.14
C GLU A 442 18.57 -14.10 16.53
N THR A 443 17.52 -13.28 16.34
CA THR A 443 17.57 -11.85 16.65
C THR A 443 17.76 -11.61 18.15
N TYR A 444 17.15 -12.42 19.02
CA TYR A 444 17.31 -12.32 20.47
C TYR A 444 18.72 -12.72 20.91
N ALA A 445 19.31 -13.74 20.27
CA ALA A 445 20.67 -14.18 20.55
C ALA A 445 21.73 -13.17 20.09
N GLU A 446 21.43 -12.32 19.11
CA GLU A 446 22.30 -11.21 18.68
C GLU A 446 22.32 -10.03 19.69
N LEU A 447 21.35 -9.95 20.59
CA LEU A 447 21.30 -8.91 21.62
C LEU A 447 22.29 -9.18 22.77
N ASP A 448 22.88 -8.12 23.33
CA ASP A 448 23.64 -8.25 24.57
C ASP A 448 22.71 -8.53 25.78
N THR A 449 23.30 -8.91 26.92
CA THR A 449 22.55 -9.31 28.11
C THR A 449 21.62 -8.21 28.65
N ALA A 450 21.98 -6.94 28.50
CA ALA A 450 21.15 -5.82 28.97
C ALA A 450 19.92 -5.64 28.06
N HIS A 451 20.11 -5.72 26.74
CA HIS A 451 19.03 -5.65 25.76
C HIS A 451 18.11 -6.88 25.82
N GLN A 452 18.65 -8.07 26.08
CA GLN A 452 17.87 -9.29 26.29
C GLN A 452 16.91 -9.17 27.48
N GLN A 453 17.37 -8.61 28.60
CA GLN A 453 16.54 -8.34 29.78
C GLN A 453 15.47 -7.29 29.49
N ALA A 454 15.83 -6.21 28.78
CA ALA A 454 14.88 -5.18 28.38
C ALA A 454 13.79 -5.72 27.43
N ALA A 455 14.17 -6.54 26.45
CA ALA A 455 13.24 -7.20 25.54
C ALA A 455 12.25 -8.09 26.29
N GLN A 456 12.71 -8.90 27.26
CA GLN A 456 11.84 -9.75 28.07
C GLN A 456 10.82 -8.92 28.86
N GLN A 457 11.25 -7.82 29.48
CA GLN A 457 10.36 -6.91 30.21
C GLN A 457 9.34 -6.22 29.29
N LEU A 458 9.74 -5.87 28.06
CA LEU A 458 8.85 -5.32 27.04
C LEU A 458 7.78 -6.34 26.60
N PHE A 459 8.17 -7.56 26.23
CA PHE A 459 7.22 -8.60 25.82
C PHE A 459 6.21 -8.93 26.91
N LEU A 460 6.65 -9.03 28.18
CA LEU A 460 5.75 -9.24 29.32
C LEU A 460 4.74 -8.09 29.52
N ARG A 461 5.06 -6.86 29.06
CA ARG A 461 4.15 -5.70 29.12
C ARG A 461 3.24 -5.58 27.89
N LEU A 462 3.60 -6.23 26.78
CA LEU A 462 2.86 -6.21 25.52
C LEU A 462 1.79 -7.31 25.44
N VAL A 463 1.84 -8.30 26.33
CA VAL A 463 0.82 -9.34 26.48
C VAL A 463 -0.14 -8.95 27.60
N THR A 464 -1.39 -8.70 27.25
CA THR A 464 -2.50 -8.64 28.21
C THR A 464 -3.17 -10.00 28.23
N LEU A 465 -2.95 -10.76 29.30
CA LEU A 465 -3.70 -11.99 29.57
C LEU A 465 -5.17 -11.58 29.74
N GLY A 466 -6.00 -11.89 28.75
CA GLY A 466 -7.44 -11.64 28.88
C GLY A 466 -8.00 -12.50 30.00
N GLU A 467 -8.77 -11.89 30.92
CA GLU A 467 -9.59 -12.61 31.89
C GLU A 467 -10.72 -13.37 31.15
N GLY A 468 -10.39 -14.44 30.42
CA GLY A 468 -11.32 -15.30 29.69
C GLY A 468 -11.56 -14.96 28.22
N VAL A 469 -10.77 -14.08 27.60
CA VAL A 469 -10.79 -13.77 26.15
C VAL A 469 -9.36 -13.90 25.61
N GLU A 470 -9.18 -14.31 24.34
CA GLU A 470 -7.86 -14.40 23.70
C GLU A 470 -7.09 -13.07 23.80
N ASP A 471 -5.77 -13.18 24.03
CA ASP A 471 -4.86 -12.06 24.28
C ASP A 471 -5.01 -10.95 23.23
N THR A 472 -5.30 -9.73 23.69
CA THR A 472 -5.32 -8.54 22.85
C THR A 472 -3.98 -7.81 22.93
N ARG A 473 -3.51 -7.30 21.79
CA ARG A 473 -2.26 -6.53 21.71
C ARG A 473 -2.46 -5.16 22.38
N ARG A 474 -1.62 -4.84 23.36
CA ARG A 474 -1.50 -3.47 23.87
C ARG A 474 -0.67 -2.65 22.87
N ARG A 475 -1.23 -1.54 22.34
CA ARG A 475 -0.49 -0.62 21.45
C ARG A 475 0.58 0.15 22.21
#